data_AF-A0A2I8VH15-F1
#
_entry.id   AF-A0A2I8VH15-F1
#
_cell.length_a   1.000
_cell.length_b   1.000
_cell.length_c   1.000
_cell.angle_alpha   90.00
_cell.angle_beta   90.00
_cell.angle_gamma   90.00
#
_symmetry.space_group_name_H-M   'P 1'
#
loop_
_entity.id
_entity.type
_entity.pdbx_description
1 polymer ?
#
loop_
_entity_poly.entity_id
_entity_poly.type
_entity_poly.pdbx_seq_one_letter_code
_entity_poly.pdbx_strand_id
1 'polypeptide(L)' 'MKRDKRIQTSVTQDVKRDFRVAAAEQDMDMSELLRELIHEYLDERKGAEEGNPNALTQTAD' A
#
# COMPACT_ATOMS: atom_id res chain seq x y z
N MET A 1 -2.79 16.78 2.24
CA MET A 1 -1.52 16.32 1.62
C MET A 1 -1.33 16.97 0.26
N LYS A 2 -0.12 17.43 -0.05
CA LYS A 2 0.22 18.04 -1.35
C LYS A 2 0.56 16.91 -2.34
N ARG A 3 -0.11 16.87 -3.50
CA ARG A 3 -0.01 15.77 -4.50
C ARG A 3 1.18 16.03 -5.44
N ASP A 4 2.39 15.83 -4.93
CA ASP A 4 3.60 16.36 -5.59
C ASP A 4 4.32 15.35 -6.48
N LYS A 5 4.07 14.04 -6.28
CA LYS A 5 4.74 12.95 -7.00
C LYS A 5 3.71 11.93 -7.50
N ARG A 6 3.89 11.47 -8.74
CA ARG A 6 3.06 10.44 -9.36
C ARG A 6 3.85 9.12 -9.38
N ILE A 7 3.25 8.08 -8.82
CA ILE A 7 3.74 6.70 -8.93
C ILE A 7 2.88 6.00 -9.99
N GLN A 8 3.53 5.25 -10.87
CA GLN A 8 2.86 4.44 -11.87
C GLN A 8 3.23 2.98 -11.64
N THR A 9 2.21 2.12 -11.61
CA THR A 9 2.36 0.67 -11.54
C THR A 9 1.39 0.01 -12.52
N SER A 10 1.68 -1.23 -12.89
CA SER A 10 0.85 -2.06 -13.76
C SER A 10 0.43 -3.32 -13.03
N VAL A 11 -0.85 -3.63 -13.08
CA VAL A 11 -1.45 -4.86 -12.55
C VAL A 11 -2.31 -5.50 -13.64
N THR A 12 -2.66 -6.77 -13.45
CA THR A 12 -3.62 -7.46 -14.34
C THR A 12 -5.00 -6.81 -14.27
N GLN A 13 -5.85 -7.09 -15.26
CA GLN A 13 -7.20 -6.53 -15.29
C GLN A 13 -8.06 -7.01 -14.12
N ASP A 14 -7.92 -8.26 -13.70
CA ASP A 14 -8.67 -8.84 -12.59
C ASP A 14 -8.33 -8.11 -11.28
N VAL A 15 -7.04 -7.98 -10.98
CA VAL A 15 -6.58 -7.24 -9.80
C VAL A 15 -7.04 -5.78 -9.84
N LYS A 16 -7.01 -5.15 -11.01
CA LYS A 16 -7.53 -3.78 -11.18
C LYS A 16 -9.03 -3.69 -10.89
N ARG A 17 -9.81 -4.70 -11.28
CA ARG A 17 -11.24 -4.78 -11.00
C ARG A 17 -11.46 -4.93 -9.50
N ASP A 18 -10.71 -5.80 -8.84
CA ASP A 18 -10.83 -6.05 -7.40
C ASP A 18 -10.60 -4.76 -6.60
N PHE A 19 -9.56 -3.99 -6.93
CA PHE A 19 -9.33 -2.68 -6.30
C PHE A 19 -10.47 -1.68 -6.51
N ARG A 20 -11.14 -1.70 -7.66
CA ARG A 20 -12.28 -0.80 -7.92
C ARG A 20 -13.49 -1.18 -7.09
N VAL A 21 -13.74 -2.49 -6.93
CA VAL A 21 -14.84 -2.99 -6.10
C VAL A 21 -14.58 -2.62 -4.65
N ALA A 22 -13.39 -2.92 -4.14
CA ALA A 22 -13.01 -2.61 -2.75
C ALA A 22 -13.08 -1.10 -2.44
N ALA A 23 -12.73 -0.23 -3.40
CA ALA A 23 -12.85 1.21 -3.22
C ALA A 23 -14.32 1.67 -3.16
N ALA A 24 -15.17 1.09 -4.02
CA ALA A 24 -16.60 1.41 -4.05
C ALA A 24 -17.33 0.94 -2.77
N GLU A 25 -16.94 -0.20 -2.19
CA GLU A 25 -17.49 -0.69 -0.92
C GLU A 25 -17.22 0.25 0.27
N GLN A 26 -16.22 1.13 0.13
CA GLN A 26 -15.80 2.09 1.15
C GLN A 26 -16.18 3.54 0.79
N ASP A 27 -17.00 3.75 -0.26
CA ASP A 27 -17.35 5.07 -0.80
C ASP A 27 -16.12 5.93 -1.18
N MET A 28 -15.03 5.30 -1.63
CA MET A 28 -13.77 5.94 -2.01
C MET A 28 -13.47 5.84 -3.51
N ASP A 29 -12.63 6.74 -4.02
CA ASP A 29 -12.01 6.52 -5.32
C ASP A 29 -10.83 5.52 -5.23
N MET A 30 -10.53 4.84 -6.34
CA MET A 30 -9.46 3.83 -6.39
C MET A 30 -8.09 4.39 -5.98
N SER A 31 -7.83 5.68 -6.21
CA SER A 31 -6.57 6.32 -5.85
C SER A 31 -6.47 6.67 -4.37
N GLU A 32 -7.60 6.87 -3.70
CA GLU A 32 -7.69 7.07 -2.26
C GLU A 32 -7.46 5.75 -1.52
N LEU A 33 -8.15 4.68 -1.91
CA LEU A 33 -7.93 3.35 -1.35
C LEU A 33 -6.45 2.94 -1.43
N LEU A 34 -5.83 3.10 -2.60
CA LEU A 34 -4.42 2.73 -2.78
C LEU A 34 -3.48 3.56 -1.89
N ARG A 35 -3.83 4.80 -1.55
CA ARG A 35 -3.03 5.61 -0.63
C ARG A 35 -3.16 5.10 0.79
N GLU A 36 -4.39 4.79 1.22
CA GLU A 36 -4.63 4.23 2.55
C GLU A 36 -3.88 2.91 2.76
N LEU A 37 -3.99 1.98 1.82
CA LEU A 37 -3.27 0.70 1.88
C LEU A 37 -1.74 0.89 1.98
N ILE A 38 -1.19 1.87 1.24
CA ILE A 38 0.25 2.17 1.33
C ILE A 38 0.58 2.79 2.69
N HIS A 39 -0.26 3.67 3.23
CA HIS A 39 -0.04 4.26 4.53
C HIS A 39 -0.11 3.23 5.65
N GLU A 40 -1.12 2.36 5.64
CA GLU A 40 -1.27 1.24 6.57
C GLU A 40 -0.03 0.33 6.52
N TYR A 41 0.38 -0.11 5.33
CA TYR A 41 1.58 -0.93 5.15
C TYR A 41 2.85 -0.26 5.70
N LEU A 42 3.01 1.05 5.48
CA LEU A 42 4.18 1.78 5.98
C LEU A 42 4.15 1.99 7.50
N ASP A 43 2.97 2.21 8.07
CA ASP A 43 2.80 2.40 9.51
C ASP A 43 2.98 1.08 10.27
N GLU A 44 2.48 -0.04 9.73
CA GLU A 44 2.77 -1.39 10.23
C GLU A 44 4.27 -1.68 10.25
N ARG A 45 4.98 -1.31 9.17
CA ARG A 45 6.44 -1.47 9.10
C ARG A 45 7.19 -0.60 10.10
N LYS A 46 6.77 0.65 10.31
CA LYS A 46 7.38 1.52 11.32
C LYS A 46 7.16 1.00 12.73
N GLY A 47 5.95 0.54 13.04
CA GLY A 47 5.65 -0.10 14.33
C GLY A 47 6.43 -1.39 14.56
N ALA A 48 6.74 -2.14 13.50
CA ALA A 48 7.59 -3.32 13.58
C ALA A 48 9.09 -3.01 13.76
N GLU A 49 9.58 -1.89 13.22
CA GLU A 49 11.00 -1.48 13.33
C GLU A 49 11.34 -0.84 14.68
N GLU A 50 10.40 -0.15 15.34
CA GLU A 50 10.61 0.37 16.71
C GLU A 50 10.68 -0.73 17.79
N GLY A 51 10.37 -1.99 17.43
CA GLY A 51 10.40 -3.14 18.34
C GLY A 51 11.59 -4.09 18.20
N ASN A 52 12.47 -3.96 17.21
CA ASN A 52 13.54 -4.95 17.02
C ASN A 52 14.77 -4.43 16.23
N PRO A 53 15.96 -4.29 16.84
CA PRO A 53 17.16 -3.79 16.16
C PRO A 53 17.82 -4.79 15.19
N ASN A 54 17.13 -5.86 14.74
CA ASN A 54 17.77 -6.90 13.93
C ASN A 54 16.90 -7.52 12.82
N ALA A 55 16.00 -6.74 12.20
CA ALA A 55 15.07 -7.24 11.18
C ALA A 55 15.47 -6.98 9.71
N LEU A 56 16.77 -6.83 9.40
CA LEU A 56 17.23 -6.65 8.02
C LEU A 56 18.42 -7.55 7.69
N THR A 57 18.20 -8.86 7.62
CA THR A 57 18.94 -9.76 6.70
C THR A 57 18.32 -11.16 6.73
N GLN A 58 17.33 -11.40 5.87
CA GLN A 58 17.09 -12.74 5.29
C GLN A 58 16.15 -12.62 4.09
N THR A 59 16.68 -12.11 2.97
CA THR A 59 16.27 -12.62 1.66
C THR A 59 17.26 -13.74 1.35
N ALA A 60 16.83 -14.99 1.53
CA ALA A 60 17.63 -16.18 1.30
C ALA A 60 17.86 -16.42 -0.21
N ASP A 61 19.04 -16.96 -0.51
CA ASP A 61 19.51 -17.53 -1.78
C ASP A 61 18.64 -18.71 -2.26
#